data_AF-A0A7S2BXP2-F1
#
_entry.id   AF-A0A7S2BXP2-F1
#
_cell.length_a   1.000
_cell.length_b   1.000
_cell.length_c   1.000
_cell.angle_alpha   90.00
_cell.angle_beta   90.00
_cell.angle_gamma   90.00
#
_symmetry.space_group_name_H-M   'P 1'
#
loop_
_entity.id
_entity.type
_entity.pdbx_description
1 polymer ?
#
loop_
_entity_poly.entity_id
_entity_poly.type
_entity_poly.pdbx_seq_one_letter_code
_entity_poly.pdbx_strand_id
1 'polypeptide(L)'
;SRLIETIQVFPRTSAYNSDYYFMMLHKLWSRMAEHDWRTVAKSLFIFHRMAVSVDPSLHLEFVQRFNRMQRLTHKKTKATYYNLETLLTVRDDGAAPFGPGTAKFLRAYAVFCFERFLSFSGRFEELDSLDEGADLRKLLGQLKQARRVLEKSVQLKTSKSLLRHEVVAQCSALAMADCFVAERGRRSLWEVFGERLGALLSAQRTEAERGGRLAPSDIEATSRLVE
;
A
#
# COMPACT_ATOMS: atom_id res chain seq x y z
N SER A 1 19.87 -0.39 -24.14
CA SER A 1 18.42 -0.67 -24.23
C SER A 1 17.66 0.60 -23.84
N ARG A 2 17.00 1.26 -24.79
CA ARG A 2 16.23 2.49 -24.52
C ARG A 2 14.88 2.10 -23.89
N LEU A 3 14.74 2.33 -22.60
CA LEU A 3 13.44 2.36 -21.94
C LEU A 3 12.75 3.65 -22.39
N ILE A 4 11.69 3.51 -23.17
CA ILE A 4 10.79 4.60 -23.50
C ILE A 4 10.10 5.00 -22.20
N GLU A 5 10.41 6.19 -21.69
CA GLU A 5 9.63 6.86 -20.65
C GLU A 5 8.27 7.22 -21.26
N THR A 6 7.33 6.27 -21.21
CA THR A 6 5.94 6.56 -21.52
C THR A 6 5.38 7.36 -20.35
N ILE A 7 5.46 8.70 -20.44
CA ILE A 7 4.70 9.60 -19.58
C ILE A 7 3.22 9.27 -19.81
N GLN A 8 2.60 8.53 -18.90
CA GLN A 8 1.16 8.33 -18.91
C GLN A 8 0.52 9.67 -18.56
N VAL A 9 0.08 10.40 -19.58
CA VAL A 9 -0.74 11.60 -19.41
C VAL A 9 -2.13 11.13 -18.95
N PHE A 10 -2.42 11.34 -17.67
CA PHE A 10 -3.73 11.02 -17.09
C PHE A 10 -4.79 12.01 -17.61
N PRO A 11 -5.93 11.53 -18.16
CA PRO A 11 -6.97 12.42 -18.69
C PRO A 11 -7.65 13.22 -17.56
N ARG A 12 -7.75 14.54 -17.72
CA ARG A 12 -8.51 15.39 -16.79
C ARG A 12 -10.02 15.21 -16.96
N THR A 13 -10.70 15.30 -15.82
CA THR A 13 -12.11 15.07 -15.48
C THR A 13 -13.17 15.45 -16.52
N SER A 14 -13.91 14.45 -17.00
CA SER A 14 -15.33 14.52 -17.41
C SER A 14 -16.04 13.23 -16.97
N ALA A 15 -17.38 13.18 -16.98
CA ALA A 15 -18.19 12.04 -16.54
C ALA A 15 -17.82 10.68 -17.20
N TYR A 16 -17.12 10.71 -18.33
CA TYR A 16 -16.55 9.53 -19.01
C TYR A 16 -15.35 8.89 -18.29
N ASN A 17 -14.71 9.58 -17.33
CA ASN A 17 -13.57 9.05 -16.57
C ASN A 17 -13.96 8.07 -15.45
N SER A 18 -15.23 7.99 -15.05
CA SER A 18 -15.65 7.07 -13.98
C SER A 18 -15.35 5.61 -14.34
N ASP A 19 -15.49 5.26 -15.63
CA ASP A 19 -15.17 3.93 -16.13
C ASP A 19 -13.66 3.70 -16.31
N TYR A 20 -12.84 4.75 -16.46
CA TYR A 20 -11.40 4.59 -16.66
C TYR A 20 -10.71 3.95 -15.45
N TYR A 21 -10.93 4.49 -14.25
CA TYR A 21 -10.33 3.95 -13.02
C TYR A 21 -10.79 2.51 -12.76
N PHE A 22 -12.09 2.26 -12.96
CA PHE A 22 -12.65 0.92 -12.88
C PHE A 22 -12.00 -0.03 -13.89
N MET A 23 -11.85 0.40 -15.14
CA MET A 23 -11.26 -0.40 -16.22
C MET A 23 -9.79 -0.75 -15.93
N MET A 24 -9.01 0.21 -15.42
CA MET A 24 -7.61 -0.03 -15.06
C MET A 24 -7.50 -1.07 -13.93
N LEU A 25 -8.27 -0.85 -12.86
CA LEU A 25 -8.37 -1.78 -11.73
C LEU A 25 -8.86 -3.17 -12.16
N HIS A 26 -9.86 -3.24 -13.04
CA HIS A 26 -10.38 -4.48 -13.60
C HIS A 26 -9.32 -5.23 -14.42
N LYS A 27 -8.58 -4.53 -15.28
CA LYS A 27 -7.49 -5.11 -16.08
C LYS A 27 -6.37 -5.63 -15.19
N LEU A 28 -5.98 -4.88 -14.16
CA LEU A 28 -4.97 -5.32 -13.19
C LEU A 28 -5.44 -6.57 -12.45
N TRP A 29 -6.65 -6.57 -11.90
CA TRP A 29 -7.21 -7.75 -11.24
C TRP A 29 -7.29 -8.96 -12.17
N SER A 30 -7.70 -8.76 -13.42
CA SER A 30 -7.80 -9.85 -14.40
C SER A 30 -6.47 -10.56 -14.61
N ARG A 31 -5.34 -9.85 -14.49
CA ARG A 31 -3.98 -10.41 -14.53
C ARG A 31 -3.50 -10.95 -13.18
N MET A 32 -3.88 -10.32 -12.07
CA MET A 32 -3.59 -10.82 -10.71
C MET A 32 -4.29 -12.14 -10.39
N ALA A 33 -5.39 -12.45 -11.08
CA ALA A 33 -6.16 -13.67 -10.90
C ALA A 33 -5.87 -14.74 -11.98
N GLU A 34 -4.75 -14.60 -12.70
CA GLU A 34 -4.25 -15.66 -13.59
C GLU A 34 -3.45 -16.71 -12.82
N HIS A 35 -3.21 -17.85 -13.46
CA HIS A 35 -2.48 -18.96 -12.84
C HIS A 35 -0.96 -18.80 -12.88
N ASP A 36 -0.41 -18.01 -13.80
CA ASP A 36 1.04 -17.77 -13.89
C ASP A 36 1.49 -16.77 -12.81
N TRP A 37 2.32 -17.25 -11.88
CA TRP A 37 2.82 -16.46 -10.76
C TRP A 37 3.59 -15.23 -11.20
N ARG A 38 4.28 -15.27 -12.35
CA ARG A 38 5.06 -14.13 -12.86
C ARG A 38 4.14 -13.01 -13.29
N THR A 39 3.04 -13.34 -13.96
CA THR A 39 1.98 -12.40 -14.34
C THR A 39 1.31 -11.81 -13.12
N VAL A 40 1.01 -12.63 -12.11
CA VAL A 40 0.47 -12.13 -10.82
C VAL A 40 1.45 -11.15 -10.17
N ALA A 41 2.72 -11.52 -10.05
CA ALA A 41 3.77 -10.70 -9.46
C ALA A 41 3.94 -9.35 -10.18
N LYS A 42 4.03 -9.36 -11.52
CA LYS A 42 4.14 -8.13 -12.33
C LYS A 42 2.92 -7.24 -12.16
N SER A 43 1.73 -7.83 -12.10
CA SER A 43 0.48 -7.06 -11.95
C SER A 43 0.38 -6.41 -10.57
N LEU A 44 0.79 -7.13 -9.51
CA LEU A 44 0.93 -6.58 -8.17
C LEU A 44 1.99 -5.47 -8.11
N PHE A 45 3.12 -5.65 -8.80
CA PHE A 45 4.13 -4.60 -8.91
C PHE A 45 3.59 -3.33 -9.56
N ILE A 46 2.85 -3.45 -10.68
CA ILE A 46 2.23 -2.30 -11.35
C ILE A 46 1.20 -1.62 -10.44
N PHE A 47 0.37 -2.41 -9.75
CA PHE A 47 -0.59 -1.88 -8.79
C PHE A 47 0.09 -1.12 -7.64
N HIS A 48 1.20 -1.65 -7.10
CA HIS A 48 1.98 -0.97 -6.07
C HIS A 48 2.63 0.31 -6.61
N ARG A 49 3.22 0.29 -7.81
CA ARG A 49 3.73 1.49 -8.48
C ARG A 49 2.64 2.55 -8.65
N MET A 50 1.44 2.16 -9.02
CA MET A 50 0.29 3.05 -9.12
C MET A 50 -0.06 3.66 -7.75
N ALA A 51 -0.10 2.87 -6.67
CA ALA A 51 -0.30 3.36 -5.30
C ALA A 51 0.72 4.44 -4.91
N VAL A 52 1.95 4.26 -5.37
CA VAL A 52 3.14 5.07 -5.04
C VAL A 52 3.26 6.34 -5.88
N SER A 53 2.71 6.36 -7.09
CA SER A 53 2.95 7.43 -8.09
C SER A 53 1.73 8.28 -8.42
N VAL A 54 0.52 7.84 -8.07
CA VAL A 54 -0.70 8.57 -8.41
C VAL A 54 -0.90 9.78 -7.49
N ASP A 55 -1.31 10.91 -8.08
CA ASP A 55 -1.67 12.13 -7.35
C ASP A 55 -2.79 11.87 -6.32
N PRO A 56 -2.80 12.55 -5.16
CA PRO A 56 -3.78 12.28 -4.09
C PRO A 56 -5.26 12.36 -4.54
N SER A 57 -5.60 13.34 -5.39
CA SER A 57 -6.97 13.49 -5.91
C SER A 57 -7.41 12.32 -6.78
N LEU A 58 -6.51 11.83 -7.63
CA LEU A 58 -6.75 10.65 -8.47
C LEU A 58 -6.75 9.37 -7.64
N HIS A 59 -5.88 9.29 -6.62
CA HIS A 59 -5.81 8.16 -5.69
C HIS A 59 -7.15 7.95 -4.98
N LEU A 60 -7.82 9.03 -4.55
CA LEU A 60 -9.14 8.96 -3.96
C LEU A 60 -10.18 8.33 -4.90
N GLU A 61 -10.21 8.73 -6.18
CA GLU A 61 -11.10 8.13 -7.18
C GLU A 61 -10.83 6.63 -7.32
N PHE A 62 -9.56 6.25 -7.40
CA PHE A 62 -9.11 4.86 -7.45
C PHE A 62 -9.56 4.04 -6.22
N VAL A 63 -9.38 4.56 -5.01
CA VAL A 63 -9.80 3.91 -3.75
C VAL A 63 -11.32 3.71 -3.72
N GLN A 64 -12.10 4.72 -4.13
CA GLN A 64 -13.56 4.60 -4.21
C GLN A 64 -13.99 3.46 -5.16
N ARG A 65 -13.33 3.32 -6.32
CA ARG A 65 -13.64 2.25 -7.29
C ARG A 65 -13.16 0.89 -6.78
N PHE A 66 -12.00 0.83 -6.14
CA PHE A 66 -11.50 -0.38 -5.51
C PHE A 66 -12.48 -0.93 -4.46
N ASN A 67 -12.95 -0.08 -3.54
CA ASN A 67 -13.93 -0.44 -2.52
C ASN A 67 -15.26 -0.91 -3.14
N ARG A 68 -15.73 -0.26 -4.21
CA ARG A 68 -16.91 -0.71 -4.96
C ARG A 68 -16.68 -2.08 -5.58
N MET A 69 -15.53 -2.29 -6.22
CA MET A 69 -15.20 -3.54 -6.92
C MET A 69 -15.11 -4.74 -5.99
N GLN A 70 -14.64 -4.58 -4.75
CA GLN A 70 -14.58 -5.66 -3.76
C GLN A 70 -15.95 -6.30 -3.47
N ARG A 71 -17.05 -5.58 -3.76
CA ARG A 71 -18.44 -6.08 -3.60
C ARG A 71 -19.01 -6.71 -4.87
N LEU A 72 -18.27 -6.65 -5.98
CA LEU A 72 -18.69 -7.19 -7.27
C LEU A 72 -18.07 -8.58 -7.49
N THR A 73 -18.77 -9.41 -8.26
CA THR A 73 -18.26 -10.70 -8.71
C THR A 73 -17.50 -10.55 -10.02
N HIS A 74 -16.28 -11.05 -10.08
CA HIS A 74 -15.49 -11.10 -11.28
C HIS A 74 -15.97 -12.22 -12.21
N LYS A 75 -16.35 -11.87 -13.44
CA LYS A 75 -17.01 -12.79 -14.39
C LYS A 75 -16.19 -14.04 -14.72
N LYS A 76 -14.85 -13.92 -14.80
CA LYS A 76 -13.95 -15.01 -15.17
C LYS A 76 -13.69 -15.96 -14.01
N THR A 77 -13.37 -15.43 -12.82
CA THR A 77 -13.01 -16.26 -11.65
C THR A 77 -14.22 -16.69 -10.82
N LYS A 78 -15.39 -16.09 -11.04
CA LYS A 78 -16.62 -16.29 -10.25
C LYS A 78 -16.49 -15.94 -8.76
N ALA A 79 -15.40 -15.30 -8.37
CA ALA A 79 -15.13 -14.81 -7.02
C ALA A 79 -15.23 -13.28 -6.97
N THR A 80 -15.28 -12.71 -5.76
CA THR A 80 -15.23 -11.25 -5.59
C THR A 80 -13.87 -10.68 -6.02
N TYR A 81 -13.85 -9.44 -6.51
CA TYR A 81 -12.58 -8.78 -6.83
C TYR A 81 -11.71 -8.62 -5.58
N TYR A 82 -10.39 -8.70 -5.76
CA TYR A 82 -9.40 -8.54 -4.68
C TYR A 82 -9.53 -9.56 -3.55
N ASN A 83 -10.18 -10.70 -3.83
CA ASN A 83 -10.23 -11.85 -2.93
C ASN A 83 -8.86 -12.54 -2.90
N LEU A 84 -8.20 -12.53 -1.74
CA LEU A 84 -6.85 -13.09 -1.58
C LEU A 84 -6.78 -14.60 -1.89
N GLU A 85 -7.82 -15.37 -1.59
CA GLU A 85 -7.83 -16.81 -1.92
C GLU A 85 -7.85 -17.04 -3.43
N THR A 86 -8.56 -16.19 -4.18
CA THR A 86 -8.58 -16.26 -5.64
C THR A 86 -7.21 -15.95 -6.24
N LEU A 87 -6.51 -14.96 -5.70
CA LEU A 87 -5.16 -14.56 -6.12
C LEU A 87 -4.13 -15.70 -5.97
N LEU A 88 -4.45 -16.74 -5.19
CA LEU A 88 -3.52 -17.80 -4.81
C LEU A 88 -3.89 -19.17 -5.36
N THR A 89 -4.83 -19.19 -6.31
CA THR A 89 -5.07 -20.33 -7.20
C THR A 89 -3.99 -20.47 -8.28
N VAL A 90 -2.84 -19.84 -8.07
CA VAL A 90 -1.64 -19.87 -8.90
C VAL A 90 -1.20 -21.32 -9.09
N ARG A 91 -0.98 -21.73 -10.34
CA ARG A 91 -0.52 -23.08 -10.67
C ARG A 91 0.95 -23.04 -11.03
N ASP A 92 1.66 -24.11 -10.72
CA ASP A 92 2.98 -24.36 -11.30
C ASP A 92 2.77 -24.69 -12.79
N ASP A 93 3.29 -23.85 -13.68
CA ASP A 93 3.25 -24.07 -15.13
C ASP A 93 4.40 -24.97 -15.62
N GLY A 94 5.16 -25.57 -14.71
CA GLY A 94 6.24 -26.51 -15.01
C GLY A 94 7.53 -25.85 -15.52
N ALA A 95 7.56 -24.51 -15.64
CA ALA A 95 8.69 -23.78 -16.22
C ALA A 95 9.72 -23.29 -15.18
N ALA A 96 9.43 -23.37 -13.88
CA ALA A 96 10.35 -23.19 -12.75
C ALA A 96 9.60 -23.60 -11.48
N PRO A 97 10.23 -24.12 -10.42
CA PRO A 97 9.49 -24.60 -9.26
C PRO A 97 8.71 -23.43 -8.65
N PHE A 98 7.39 -23.42 -8.84
CA PHE A 98 6.51 -22.59 -8.06
C PHE A 98 6.47 -23.20 -6.66
N GLY A 99 7.50 -22.86 -5.88
CA GLY A 99 7.66 -23.38 -4.54
C GLY A 99 6.66 -22.74 -3.56
N PRO A 100 6.41 -23.38 -2.42
CA PRO A 100 5.60 -22.82 -1.33
C PRO A 100 6.05 -21.40 -0.90
N GLY A 101 7.35 -21.09 -1.06
CA GLY A 101 7.91 -19.77 -0.78
C GLY A 101 7.38 -18.66 -1.70
N THR A 102 7.21 -18.94 -3.00
CA THR A 102 6.70 -17.96 -3.98
C THR A 102 5.24 -17.62 -3.69
N ALA A 103 4.41 -18.63 -3.46
CA ALA A 103 3.00 -18.44 -3.08
C ALA A 103 2.87 -17.61 -1.80
N LYS A 104 3.66 -17.95 -0.78
CA LYS A 104 3.68 -17.23 0.51
C LYS A 104 4.10 -15.77 0.34
N PHE A 105 5.14 -15.51 -0.45
CA PHE A 105 5.58 -14.15 -0.76
C PHE A 105 4.49 -13.36 -1.50
N LEU A 106 3.89 -13.92 -2.55
CA LEU A 106 2.84 -13.23 -3.31
C LEU A 106 1.60 -12.93 -2.47
N ARG A 107 1.19 -13.86 -1.58
CA ARG A 107 0.10 -13.60 -0.61
C ARG A 107 0.45 -12.40 0.27
N ALA A 108 1.63 -12.40 0.88
CA ALA A 108 2.06 -11.31 1.76
C ALA A 108 2.18 -9.98 1.00
N TYR A 109 2.72 -10.01 -0.22
CA TYR A 109 2.88 -8.83 -1.06
C TYR A 109 1.53 -8.26 -1.51
N ALA A 110 0.56 -9.09 -1.88
CA ALA A 110 -0.79 -8.64 -2.20
C ALA A 110 -1.47 -7.97 -1.01
N VAL A 111 -1.39 -8.59 0.18
CA VAL A 111 -1.94 -8.01 1.43
C VAL A 111 -1.33 -6.65 1.70
N PHE A 112 0.00 -6.55 1.63
CA PHE A 112 0.71 -5.30 1.79
C PHE A 112 0.26 -4.25 0.75
N CYS A 113 0.23 -4.60 -0.54
CA CYS A 113 -0.14 -3.67 -1.61
C CYS A 113 -1.56 -3.13 -1.43
N PHE A 114 -2.52 -3.97 -1.06
CA PHE A 114 -3.91 -3.55 -0.85
C PHE A 114 -4.06 -2.67 0.38
N GLU A 115 -3.43 -3.03 1.52
CA GLU A 115 -3.44 -2.18 2.72
C GLU A 115 -2.76 -0.83 2.44
N ARG A 116 -1.60 -0.86 1.78
CA ARG A 116 -0.85 0.35 1.39
C ARG A 116 -1.67 1.26 0.50
N PHE A 117 -2.36 0.68 -0.50
CA PHE A 117 -3.18 1.42 -1.45
C PHE A 117 -4.47 1.97 -0.83
N LEU A 118 -5.09 1.27 0.12
CA LEU A 118 -6.27 1.78 0.83
C LEU A 118 -5.94 2.87 1.84
N SER A 119 -4.68 2.93 2.28
CA SER A 119 -4.28 3.76 3.41
C SER A 119 -3.75 5.12 3.05
N PHE A 120 -2.92 5.22 2.01
CA PHE A 120 -2.22 6.46 1.69
C PHE A 120 -2.07 6.65 0.19
N SER A 121 -2.04 7.90 -0.26
CA SER A 121 -1.55 8.27 -1.58
C SER A 121 -0.03 8.13 -1.69
N GLY A 122 0.52 8.49 -2.84
CA GLY A 122 1.92 8.25 -3.18
C GLY A 122 2.93 8.92 -2.25
N ARG A 123 2.63 10.09 -1.67
CA ARG A 123 3.59 10.88 -0.87
C ARG A 123 3.25 10.96 0.62
N PHE A 124 2.25 10.20 1.07
CA PHE A 124 1.78 10.23 2.45
C PHE A 124 1.34 11.64 2.91
N GLU A 125 0.85 12.47 1.98
CA GLU A 125 0.41 13.84 2.25
C GLU A 125 -0.72 13.89 3.28
N GLU A 126 -1.45 12.78 3.45
CA GLU A 126 -2.46 12.61 4.48
C GLU A 126 -1.87 12.75 5.90
N LEU A 127 -0.63 12.30 6.09
CA LEU A 127 0.12 12.45 7.35
C LEU A 127 0.72 13.85 7.49
N ASP A 128 1.00 14.52 6.36
CA ASP A 128 1.58 15.86 6.38
C ASP A 128 0.61 16.99 6.69
N SER A 129 -0.62 16.84 6.20
CA SER A 129 -1.72 17.80 6.37
C SER A 129 -2.25 17.92 7.81
N LEU A 130 -1.59 17.27 8.77
CA LEU A 130 -1.87 17.43 10.18
C LEU A 130 -0.95 18.53 10.74
N ASP A 131 -1.44 19.76 10.73
CA ASP A 131 -0.78 20.92 11.34
C ASP A 131 -0.63 20.78 12.86
N GLU A 132 0.16 21.66 13.48
CA GLU A 132 0.40 21.71 14.94
C GLU A 132 -0.87 21.89 15.81
N GLY A 133 -2.03 22.15 15.19
CA GLY A 133 -3.35 22.19 15.84
C GLY A 133 -4.31 21.07 15.41
N ALA A 134 -3.82 20.04 14.73
CA ALA A 134 -4.64 18.93 14.27
C ALA A 134 -5.23 18.12 15.45
N ASP A 135 -6.43 17.58 15.24
CA ASP A 135 -7.07 16.67 16.18
C ASP A 135 -6.14 15.46 16.47
N LEU A 136 -5.66 15.37 17.71
CA LEU A 136 -4.79 14.30 18.20
C LEU A 136 -5.37 12.91 17.90
N ARG A 137 -6.69 12.75 17.92
CA ARG A 137 -7.35 11.48 17.61
C ARG A 137 -7.23 11.12 16.13
N LYS A 138 -7.31 12.11 15.25
CA LYS A 138 -7.11 11.93 13.81
C LYS A 138 -5.65 11.53 13.53
N LEU A 139 -4.69 12.23 14.15
CA LEU A 139 -3.26 11.89 14.06
C LEU A 139 -2.99 10.47 14.53
N LEU A 140 -3.49 10.11 15.71
CA LEU A 140 -3.38 8.77 16.26
C LEU A 140 -3.99 7.70 15.34
N GLY A 141 -5.14 7.99 14.74
CA GLY A 141 -5.79 7.11 13.78
C GLY A 141 -4.93 6.84 12.54
N GLN A 142 -4.31 7.88 11.98
CA GLN A 142 -3.43 7.75 10.82
C GLN A 142 -2.10 7.06 11.17
N LEU A 143 -1.53 7.31 12.35
CA LEU A 143 -0.33 6.61 12.83
C LEU A 143 -0.59 5.11 13.03
N LYS A 144 -1.77 4.73 13.57
CA LYS A 144 -2.18 3.32 13.64
C LYS A 144 -2.24 2.69 12.25
N GLN A 145 -2.74 3.42 11.26
CA GLN A 145 -2.80 2.94 9.88
C GLN A 145 -1.41 2.82 9.23
N ALA A 146 -0.52 3.78 9.47
CA ALA A 146 0.87 3.73 9.02
C ALA A 146 1.60 2.52 9.63
N ARG A 147 1.45 2.30 10.94
CA ARG A 147 1.96 1.09 11.62
C ARG A 147 1.46 -0.19 10.96
N ARG A 148 0.16 -0.32 10.68
CA ARG A 148 -0.38 -1.53 10.03
C ARG A 148 0.31 -1.79 8.69
N VAL A 149 0.49 -0.76 7.86
CA VAL A 149 1.18 -0.88 6.57
C VAL A 149 2.65 -1.32 6.76
N LEU A 150 3.37 -0.73 7.71
CA LEU A 150 4.74 -1.10 8.06
C LEU A 150 4.84 -2.55 8.57
N GLU A 151 3.91 -2.99 9.40
CA GLU A 151 3.86 -4.38 9.86
C GLU A 151 3.66 -5.36 8.68
N LYS A 152 2.82 -5.00 7.70
CA LYS A 152 2.64 -5.82 6.50
C LYS A 152 3.89 -5.82 5.61
N SER A 153 4.63 -4.72 5.53
CA SER A 153 5.87 -4.68 4.75
C SER A 153 6.99 -5.52 5.39
N VAL A 154 7.10 -5.55 6.73
CA VAL A 154 8.03 -6.44 7.45
C VAL A 154 7.67 -7.92 7.25
N GLN A 155 6.39 -8.24 7.05
CA GLN A 155 5.93 -9.60 6.76
C GLN A 155 6.33 -10.12 5.37
N LEU A 156 6.88 -9.27 4.49
CA LEU A 156 7.42 -9.64 3.18
C LEU A 156 8.76 -10.39 3.31
N LYS A 157 8.74 -11.53 4.00
CA LYS A 157 9.90 -12.39 4.18
C LYS A 157 10.28 -13.03 2.85
N THR A 158 11.43 -12.65 2.32
CA THR A 158 11.96 -13.18 1.05
C THR A 158 13.24 -13.97 1.32
N SER A 159 13.37 -15.17 0.73
CA SER A 159 14.61 -15.95 0.80
C SER A 159 15.61 -15.48 -0.27
N LYS A 160 16.92 -15.71 -0.05
CA LYS A 160 17.96 -15.45 -1.06
C LYS A 160 17.69 -16.17 -2.39
N SER A 161 17.09 -17.37 -2.34
CA SER A 161 16.71 -18.11 -3.55
C SER A 161 15.60 -17.40 -4.32
N LEU A 162 14.60 -16.86 -3.62
CA LEU A 162 13.48 -16.18 -4.27
C LEU A 162 13.89 -14.83 -4.88
N LEU A 163 14.84 -14.13 -4.27
CA LEU A 163 15.43 -12.90 -4.81
C LEU A 163 16.21 -13.09 -6.12
N ARG A 164 16.52 -14.33 -6.53
CA ARG A 164 17.10 -14.60 -7.85
C ARG A 164 16.09 -14.35 -8.97
N HIS A 165 14.80 -14.35 -8.67
CA HIS A 165 13.77 -13.97 -9.63
C HIS A 165 13.64 -12.45 -9.69
N GLU A 166 13.95 -11.87 -10.84
CA GLU A 166 13.97 -10.42 -11.06
C GLU A 166 12.67 -9.73 -10.59
N VAL A 167 11.50 -10.28 -10.92
CA VAL A 167 10.21 -9.69 -10.51
C VAL A 167 10.03 -9.67 -9.00
N VAL A 168 10.49 -10.70 -8.28
CA VAL A 168 10.42 -10.72 -6.80
C VAL A 168 11.37 -9.67 -6.24
N ALA A 169 12.59 -9.60 -6.75
CA ALA A 169 13.55 -8.58 -6.33
C ALA A 169 13.00 -7.16 -6.55
N GLN A 170 12.34 -6.91 -7.68
CA GLN A 170 11.68 -5.63 -7.97
C GLN A 170 10.53 -5.32 -6.99
N CYS A 171 9.67 -6.30 -6.69
CA CYS A 171 8.60 -6.15 -5.70
C CYS A 171 9.16 -5.83 -4.31
N SER A 172 10.17 -6.59 -3.86
CA SER A 172 10.82 -6.37 -2.57
C SER A 172 11.51 -5.00 -2.52
N ALA A 173 12.25 -4.62 -3.56
CA ALA A 173 12.94 -3.34 -3.63
C ALA A 173 11.94 -2.17 -3.57
N LEU A 174 10.81 -2.26 -4.29
CA LEU A 174 9.78 -1.23 -4.26
C LEU A 174 9.13 -1.10 -2.87
N ALA A 175 8.83 -2.22 -2.19
CA ALA A 175 8.33 -2.19 -0.81
C ALA A 175 9.33 -1.58 0.16
N MET A 176 10.62 -1.90 0.01
CA MET A 176 11.68 -1.31 0.83
C MET A 176 11.82 0.19 0.60
N ALA A 177 11.81 0.65 -0.66
CA ALA A 177 11.84 2.06 -1.00
C ALA A 177 10.62 2.82 -0.47
N ASP A 178 9.42 2.25 -0.62
CA ASP A 178 8.20 2.92 -0.18
C ASP A 178 8.10 3.01 1.35
N CYS A 179 8.55 1.97 2.07
CA CYS A 179 8.38 1.91 3.52
C CYS A 179 9.59 2.36 4.34
N PHE A 180 10.83 2.16 3.89
CA PHE A 180 12.02 2.25 4.76
C PHE A 180 13.19 3.05 4.20
N VAL A 181 13.28 3.25 2.88
CA VAL A 181 14.43 3.90 2.26
C VAL A 181 14.00 5.22 1.62
N ALA A 182 14.51 6.33 2.15
CA ALA A 182 14.36 7.63 1.51
C ALA A 182 15.11 7.64 0.17
N GLU A 183 14.41 8.00 -0.90
CA GLU A 183 15.00 8.18 -2.22
C GLU A 183 14.84 9.63 -2.65
N ARG A 184 15.96 10.31 -2.95
CA ARG A 184 16.08 11.68 -3.50
C ARG A 184 14.75 12.46 -3.63
N GLY A 185 14.36 13.14 -2.56
CA GLY A 185 13.20 14.03 -2.53
C GLY A 185 11.86 13.36 -2.19
N ARG A 186 11.85 12.05 -1.92
CA ARG A 186 10.69 11.30 -1.42
C ARG A 186 11.04 10.68 -0.06
N ARG A 187 10.23 11.01 0.95
CA ARG A 187 10.29 10.38 2.27
C ARG A 187 9.68 8.99 2.24
N SER A 188 10.24 8.09 3.03
CA SER A 188 9.67 6.77 3.29
C SER A 188 8.54 6.84 4.32
N LEU A 189 7.64 5.84 4.33
CA LEU A 189 6.58 5.77 5.34
C LEU A 189 7.15 5.75 6.77
N TRP A 190 8.28 5.08 6.99
CA TRP A 190 8.94 4.99 8.29
C TRP A 190 9.40 6.36 8.81
N GLU A 191 10.00 7.18 7.94
CA GLU A 191 10.42 8.54 8.31
C GLU A 191 9.23 9.41 8.69
N VAL A 192 8.19 9.42 7.84
CA VAL A 192 6.98 10.21 8.11
C VAL A 192 6.30 9.72 9.38
N PHE A 193 6.24 8.41 9.61
CA PHE A 193 5.72 7.83 10.84
C PHE A 193 6.51 8.28 12.07
N GLY A 194 7.85 8.22 12.02
CA GLY A 194 8.71 8.63 13.12
C GLY A 194 8.59 10.12 13.46
N GLU A 195 8.60 10.99 12.44
CA GLU A 195 8.42 12.44 12.60
C GLU A 195 7.08 12.76 13.27
N ARG A 196 6.00 12.13 12.79
CA ARG A 196 4.64 12.38 13.28
C ARG A 196 4.38 11.77 14.66
N LEU A 197 4.99 10.62 14.96
CA LEU A 197 4.98 10.05 16.31
C LEU A 197 5.74 10.96 17.29
N GLY A 198 6.89 11.50 16.88
CA GLY A 198 7.63 12.49 17.67
C GLY A 198 6.80 13.73 17.98
N ALA A 199 6.15 14.30 16.96
CA ALA A 199 5.25 15.44 17.12
C ALA A 199 4.08 15.14 18.08
N LEU A 200 3.46 13.95 17.98
CA LEU A 200 2.39 13.52 18.88
C LEU A 200 2.87 13.49 20.35
N LEU A 201 4.04 12.89 20.60
CA LEU A 201 4.62 12.78 21.95
C LEU A 201 4.99 14.16 22.51
N SER A 202 5.54 15.05 21.68
CA SER A 202 5.83 16.43 22.07
C SER A 202 4.57 17.21 22.44
N ALA A 203 3.51 17.10 21.63
CA ALA A 203 2.23 17.76 21.90
C ALA A 203 1.61 17.27 23.22
N GLN A 204 1.61 15.97 23.46
CA GLN A 204 1.11 15.40 24.72
C GLN A 204 1.89 15.90 25.93
N ARG A 205 3.22 16.00 25.82
CA ARG A 205 4.06 16.55 26.89
C ARG A 205 3.73 18.01 27.19
N THR A 206 3.57 18.83 26.16
CA THR A 206 3.20 20.26 26.31
C THR A 206 1.82 20.42 26.94
N GLU A 207 0.84 19.59 26.58
CA GLU A 207 -0.49 19.61 27.22
C GLU A 207 -0.42 19.23 28.71
N ALA A 208 0.38 18.22 29.06
CA ALA A 208 0.60 17.83 30.45
C ALA A 208 1.27 18.95 31.27
N GLU A 209 2.27 19.63 30.71
CA GLU A 209 2.97 20.77 31.35
C GLU A 209 2.05 21.98 31.55
N ARG A 210 1.05 22.18 30.67
CA ARG A 210 0.02 23.21 30.80
C ARG A 210 -1.10 22.87 31.81
N GLY A 211 -1.01 21.73 32.48
CA GLY A 211 -2.05 21.24 33.39
C GLY A 211 -3.32 20.74 32.67
N GLY A 212 -3.24 20.52 31.35
CA GLY A 212 -4.30 19.89 30.58
C GLY A 212 -4.45 18.43 30.97
N ARG A 213 -5.70 17.94 31.07
CA ARG A 213 -5.96 16.50 31.25
C ARG A 213 -6.09 15.84 29.90
N LEU A 214 -5.05 15.14 29.47
CA LEU A 214 -5.15 14.14 28.41
C LEU A 214 -6.06 13.00 28.86
N ALA A 215 -6.88 12.47 27.95
CA ALA A 215 -7.66 11.28 28.25
C ALA A 215 -6.71 10.08 28.45
N PRO A 216 -6.88 9.27 29.51
CA PRO A 216 -6.05 8.09 29.75
C PRO A 216 -6.00 7.12 28.56
N SER A 217 -7.09 7.04 27.79
CA SER A 217 -7.18 6.26 26.56
C SER A 217 -6.21 6.70 25.47
N ASP A 218 -5.93 8.00 25.38
CA ASP A 218 -5.07 8.57 24.34
C ASP A 218 -3.59 8.33 24.69
N ILE A 219 -3.25 8.38 25.98
CA ILE A 219 -1.94 8.02 26.51
C ILE A 219 -1.67 6.52 26.25
N GLU A 220 -2.59 5.65 26.66
CA GLU A 220 -2.45 4.20 26.48
C GLU A 220 -2.32 3.82 24.99
N ALA A 221 -3.14 4.45 24.13
CA ALA A 221 -3.07 4.19 22.70
C ALA A 221 -1.76 4.66 22.06
N THR A 222 -1.14 5.71 22.60
CA THR A 222 0.16 6.20 22.15
C THR A 222 1.28 5.30 22.63
N SER A 223 1.27 4.87 23.89
CA SER A 223 2.22 3.88 24.41
C SER A 223 2.22 2.61 23.58
N ARG A 224 1.03 2.10 23.22
CA ARG A 224 0.91 0.94 22.34
C ARG A 224 1.55 1.16 20.97
N LEU A 225 1.56 2.38 20.41
CA LEU A 225 2.21 2.64 19.12
C LEU A 225 3.74 2.57 19.18
N VAL A 226 4.33 2.84 20.34
CA VAL A 226 5.77 2.81 20.57
C VAL A 226 6.28 1.38 20.78
N GLU A 227 5.43 0.49 21.31
CA GLU A 227 5.67 -0.95 21.49
C GLU A 227 5.57 -1.75 20.16
#